data_AF-A0A6B2G542-F1
#
_entry.id   AF-A0A6B2G542-F1
#
_cell.length_a   1.000
_cell.length_b   1.000
_cell.length_c   1.000
_cell.angle_alpha   90.00
_cell.angle_beta   90.00
_cell.angle_gamma   90.00
#
_symmetry.space_group_name_H-M   'P 1'
#
loop_
_entity.id
_entity.type
_entity.pdbx_description
1 polymer ?
#
loop_
_entity_poly.entity_id
_entity_poly.type
_entity_poly.pdbx_seq_one_letter_code
_entity_poly.pdbx_strand_id
1 'polypeptide(L)'
;DTEVKSPNGHVISARITAENAEDGFIPCGGCLRQLNFRSSKNIWGYFSVHAEGKLHKHADSQFGHLFSWGHTREEARKGMVLALKELSIHGEIRTTIDFLVNVMEHPIFLKNGSHVEWLDNLKDEDNFFNKPDIK
;
A
#
# COMPACT_ATOMS: atom_id res chain seq x y z
N ASP A 1 10.99 -38.42 0.10
CA ASP A 1 9.98 -37.86 -0.81
C ASP A 1 9.24 -36.70 -0.19
N THR A 2 9.70 -35.48 -0.46
CA THR A 2 8.93 -34.26 -0.18
C THR A 2 8.23 -33.87 -1.48
N GLU A 3 6.94 -34.18 -1.57
CA GLU A 3 6.09 -33.78 -2.69
C GLU A 3 6.05 -32.24 -2.77
N VAL A 4 6.53 -31.69 -3.89
CA VAL A 4 6.53 -30.25 -4.13
C VAL A 4 5.10 -29.83 -4.45
N LYS A 5 4.42 -29.21 -3.47
CA LYS A 5 3.08 -28.66 -3.67
C LYS A 5 3.13 -27.48 -4.64
N SER A 6 2.23 -27.47 -5.62
CA SER A 6 2.04 -26.32 -6.50
C SER A 6 1.55 -25.10 -5.69
N PRO A 7 1.94 -23.87 -6.07
CA PRO A 7 1.43 -22.66 -5.42
C PRO A 7 -0.10 -22.63 -5.39
N ASN A 8 -0.68 -22.34 -4.22
CA ASN A 8 -2.12 -22.24 -4.04
C ASN A 8 -2.57 -20.78 -4.10
N GLY A 9 -2.85 -20.31 -5.32
CA GLY A 9 -3.28 -18.94 -5.60
C GLY A 9 -2.12 -17.94 -5.63
N HIS A 10 -2.45 -16.68 -5.41
CA HIS A 10 -1.54 -15.55 -5.49
C HIS A 10 -1.73 -14.61 -4.30
N VAL A 11 -0.64 -14.02 -3.81
CA VAL A 11 -0.66 -12.99 -2.76
C VAL A 11 0.04 -11.75 -3.26
N ILE A 12 -0.61 -10.60 -3.10
CA ILE A 12 0.03 -9.29 -3.19
C ILE A 12 0.16 -8.74 -1.78
N SER A 13 1.35 -8.28 -1.42
CA SER A 13 1.60 -7.58 -0.17
C SER A 13 1.96 -6.12 -0.43
N ALA A 14 1.58 -5.25 0.50
CA ALA A 14 1.84 -3.82 0.43
C ALA A 14 2.32 -3.30 1.79
N ARG A 15 3.42 -2.55 1.78
CA ARG A 15 3.95 -1.88 2.97
C ARG A 15 3.27 -0.53 3.10
N ILE A 16 2.69 -0.25 4.26
CA ILE A 16 2.10 1.04 4.57
C ILE A 16 3.15 1.84 5.33
N THR A 17 3.64 2.90 4.71
CA THR A 17 4.70 3.76 5.24
C THR A 17 4.17 5.15 5.56
N ALA A 18 4.76 5.78 6.56
CA ALA A 18 4.53 7.17 6.91
C ALA A 18 5.46 8.09 6.10
N GLU A 19 5.30 8.08 4.79
CA GLU A 19 6.13 8.86 3.85
C GLU A 19 5.23 9.76 3.00
N ASN A 20 5.73 10.95 2.67
CA ASN A 20 5.04 11.84 1.74
C ASN A 20 5.48 11.55 0.30
N ALA A 21 4.67 10.80 -0.44
CA ALA A 21 5.00 10.44 -1.83
C ALA A 21 5.10 11.65 -2.77
N GLU A 22 4.36 12.74 -2.49
CA GLU A 22 4.42 14.00 -3.27
C GLU A 22 5.69 14.81 -2.99
N ASP A 23 6.34 14.57 -1.85
CA ASP A 23 7.56 15.25 -1.42
C ASP A 23 8.72 14.23 -1.37
N GLY A 24 8.92 13.51 -2.47
CA GLY A 24 10.06 12.61 -2.65
C GLY A 24 10.13 11.42 -1.68
N PHE A 25 8.98 10.96 -1.15
CA PHE A 25 8.91 9.89 -0.15
C PHE A 25 9.63 10.21 1.16
N ILE A 26 9.69 11.49 1.55
CA ILE A 26 10.31 11.88 2.82
C ILE A 26 9.53 11.25 3.99
N PRO A 27 10.20 10.50 4.89
CA PRO A 27 9.58 9.96 6.09
C PRO A 27 9.07 11.07 7.03
N CYS A 28 7.86 10.89 7.55
CA CYS A 28 7.22 11.82 8.48
C CYS A 28 6.81 11.08 9.77
N GLY A 29 7.10 11.72 10.91
CA GLY A 29 6.63 11.28 12.22
C GLY A 29 5.44 12.11 12.68
N GLY A 30 4.63 11.57 13.58
CA GLY A 30 3.44 12.27 14.06
C GLY A 30 2.49 11.38 14.85
N CYS A 31 1.47 11.99 15.43
CA CYS A 31 0.41 11.28 16.12
C CYS A 31 -0.63 10.75 15.11
N LEU A 32 -1.02 9.48 15.27
CA LEU A 32 -2.19 8.91 14.60
C LEU A 32 -3.41 9.18 15.48
N ARG A 33 -4.48 9.72 14.89
CA ARG A 33 -5.77 9.89 15.56
C ARG A 33 -6.68 8.70 15.32
N GLN A 34 -6.62 8.13 14.13
CA GLN A 34 -7.46 7.01 13.75
C GLN A 34 -6.69 6.07 12.83
N LEU A 35 -6.87 4.78 13.06
CA LEU A 35 -6.46 3.71 12.16
C LEU A 35 -7.59 2.69 12.13
N ASN A 36 -8.27 2.59 10.99
CA ASN A 36 -9.33 1.63 10.78
C ASN A 36 -9.05 0.81 9.52
N PHE A 37 -8.75 -0.48 9.73
CA PHE A 37 -8.54 -1.46 8.68
C PHE A 37 -9.62 -2.51 8.74
N ARG A 38 -10.33 -2.72 7.63
CA ARG A 38 -11.35 -3.77 7.49
C ARG A 38 -10.71 -5.02 6.89
N SER A 39 -10.49 -6.04 7.71
CA SER A 39 -10.08 -7.34 7.21
C SER A 39 -11.25 -8.08 6.56
N SER A 40 -10.93 -9.03 5.68
CA SER A 40 -11.88 -9.96 5.09
C SER A 40 -11.28 -11.36 5.00
N LYS A 41 -12.02 -12.33 4.49
CA LYS A 41 -11.54 -13.71 4.33
C LYS A 41 -10.21 -13.81 3.58
N ASN A 42 -10.00 -12.93 2.59
CA ASN A 42 -8.85 -12.97 1.69
C ASN A 42 -7.88 -11.79 1.90
N ILE A 43 -8.20 -10.88 2.83
CA ILE A 43 -7.45 -9.64 3.04
C ILE A 43 -7.16 -9.51 4.52
N TRP A 44 -5.87 -9.41 4.87
CA TRP A 44 -5.45 -9.22 6.25
C TRP A 44 -4.26 -8.29 6.33
N GLY A 45 -3.95 -7.82 7.52
CA GLY A 45 -2.84 -6.93 7.75
C GLY A 45 -2.62 -6.69 9.23
N TYR A 46 -1.43 -6.20 9.56
CA TYR A 46 -1.04 -5.84 10.90
C TYR A 46 -0.32 -4.50 10.90
N PHE A 47 -0.42 -3.80 12.03
CA PHE A 47 0.17 -2.48 12.23
C PHE A 47 0.96 -2.48 13.53
N SER A 48 2.09 -1.75 13.55
CA SER A 48 2.94 -1.58 14.74
C SER A 48 2.46 -0.45 15.65
N VAL A 49 1.46 0.32 15.21
CA VAL A 49 0.86 1.42 15.94
C VAL A 49 -0.64 1.20 16.09
N HIS A 50 -1.18 1.57 17.25
CA HIS A 50 -2.61 1.57 17.52
C HIS A 50 -3.22 2.94 17.19
N ALA A 51 -4.55 3.03 17.15
CA ALA A 51 -5.25 4.31 17.16
C ALA A 51 -4.80 5.12 18.39
N GLU A 52 -4.61 6.43 18.23
CA GLU A 52 -4.03 7.34 19.25
C GLU A 52 -2.55 7.08 19.56
N GLY A 53 -1.88 6.21 18.80
CA GLY A 53 -0.44 5.98 18.87
C GLY A 53 0.38 7.12 18.26
N LYS A 54 1.70 7.10 18.51
CA LYS A 54 2.65 8.06 17.94
C LYS A 54 3.74 7.32 17.18
N LEU A 55 4.00 7.76 15.94
CA LEU A 55 5.16 7.32 15.17
C LEU A 55 6.32 8.28 15.44
N HIS A 56 7.37 7.77 16.08
CA HIS A 56 8.57 8.57 16.38
C HIS A 56 9.44 8.73 15.14
N LYS A 57 10.14 9.86 15.00
CA LYS A 57 11.10 10.15 13.91
C LYS A 57 12.31 9.21 13.78
N HIS A 58 12.48 8.29 14.73
CA HIS A 58 13.55 7.28 14.73
C HIS A 58 13.00 5.87 14.55
N ALA A 59 11.68 5.71 14.45
CA ALA A 59 11.07 4.46 14.06
C ALA A 59 11.19 4.29 12.54
N ASP A 60 11.09 3.05 12.09
CA ASP A 60 10.90 2.75 10.67
C ASP A 60 9.64 3.47 10.17
N SER A 61 9.68 4.02 8.95
CA SER A 61 8.52 4.65 8.33
C SER A 61 7.42 3.62 8.09
N GLN A 62 7.77 2.35 7.88
CA GLN A 62 6.81 1.27 7.75
C GLN A 62 6.14 0.96 9.10
N PHE A 63 4.86 1.29 9.20
CA PHE A 63 4.05 1.01 10.39
C PHE A 63 2.91 0.02 10.12
N GLY A 64 2.71 -0.40 8.86
CA GLY A 64 1.70 -1.38 8.48
C GLY A 64 2.16 -2.32 7.38
N HIS A 65 1.56 -3.50 7.34
CA HIS A 65 1.76 -4.47 6.26
C HIS A 65 0.43 -5.13 5.93
N LEU A 66 -0.03 -4.96 4.70
CA LEU A 66 -1.24 -5.56 4.18
C LEU A 66 -0.92 -6.72 3.24
N PHE A 67 -1.84 -7.67 3.18
CA PHE A 67 -1.80 -8.84 2.32
C PHE A 67 -3.18 -9.09 1.73
N SER A 68 -3.21 -9.40 0.44
CA SER A 68 -4.42 -9.78 -0.28
C SER A 68 -4.15 -11.04 -1.06
N TRP A 69 -4.96 -12.07 -0.83
CA TRP A 69 -4.90 -13.35 -1.52
C TRP A 69 -6.04 -13.49 -2.54
N GLY A 70 -5.80 -14.23 -3.61
CA GLY A 70 -6.83 -14.62 -4.58
C GLY A 70 -6.40 -15.87 -5.35
N HIS A 71 -7.33 -16.49 -6.08
CA HIS A 71 -6.99 -17.61 -6.97
C HIS A 71 -6.12 -17.15 -8.14
N THR A 72 -6.23 -15.88 -8.52
CA THR A 72 -5.43 -15.24 -9.57
C THR A 72 -4.73 -13.99 -9.05
N ARG A 73 -3.69 -13.56 -9.75
CA ARG A 73 -3.01 -12.26 -9.47
C ARG A 73 -3.99 -11.09 -9.53
N GLU A 74 -4.93 -11.11 -10.47
CA GLU A 74 -5.90 -10.03 -10.63
C GLU A 74 -6.90 -9.98 -9.47
N GLU A 75 -7.34 -11.13 -8.94
CA GLU A 75 -8.16 -11.17 -7.73
C GLU A 75 -7.41 -10.61 -6.52
N ALA A 76 -6.17 -11.05 -6.31
CA ALA A 76 -5.32 -10.54 -5.23
C ALA A 76 -5.13 -9.01 -5.36
N ARG A 77 -4.93 -8.51 -6.58
CA ARG A 77 -4.75 -7.07 -6.86
C ARG A 77 -6.01 -6.27 -6.57
N LYS A 78 -7.17 -6.70 -7.08
CA LYS A 78 -8.46 -6.05 -6.81
C LYS A 78 -8.76 -6.03 -5.31
N GLY A 79 -8.48 -7.13 -4.61
CA GLY A 79 -8.61 -7.21 -3.16
C GLY A 79 -7.71 -6.21 -2.44
N MET A 80 -6.45 -6.05 -2.87
CA MET A 80 -5.52 -5.09 -2.29
C MET A 80 -5.97 -3.64 -2.55
N VAL A 81 -6.39 -3.31 -3.77
CA VAL A 81 -6.90 -1.96 -4.09
C VAL A 81 -8.13 -1.61 -3.25
N LEU A 82 -9.06 -2.55 -3.08
CA LEU A 82 -10.22 -2.34 -2.22
C LEU A 82 -9.80 -2.12 -0.76
N ALA A 83 -8.90 -2.96 -0.25
CA ALA A 83 -8.36 -2.85 1.11
C ALA A 83 -7.70 -1.49 1.37
N LEU A 84 -6.91 -0.99 0.41
CA LEU A 84 -6.25 0.31 0.48
C LEU A 84 -7.27 1.46 0.43
N LYS A 85 -8.28 1.39 -0.45
CA LYS A 85 -9.34 2.40 -0.55
C LYS A 85 -10.24 2.47 0.69
N GLU A 86 -10.42 1.35 1.40
CA GLU A 86 -11.19 1.29 2.65
C GLU A 86 -10.35 1.57 3.90
N LEU A 87 -9.02 1.57 3.78
CA LEU A 87 -8.11 1.84 4.89
C LEU A 87 -8.18 3.33 5.26
N SER A 88 -8.69 3.61 6.46
CA SER A 88 -8.82 4.97 6.97
C SER A 88 -7.75 5.23 8.00
N ILE A 89 -6.82 6.13 7.67
CA ILE A 89 -5.76 6.61 8.56
C ILE A 89 -5.86 8.12 8.64
N HIS A 90 -6.10 8.63 9.84
CA HIS A 90 -6.14 10.07 10.11
C HIS A 90 -5.12 10.42 11.18
N GLY A 91 -4.42 11.54 10.99
CA GLY A 91 -3.38 11.99 11.92
C GLY A 91 -2.49 13.05 11.29
N GLU A 92 -1.32 13.24 11.92
CA GLU A 92 -0.27 14.16 11.46
C GLU A 92 0.64 13.55 10.39
N ILE A 93 0.52 12.25 10.15
CA ILE A 93 1.33 11.53 9.18
C ILE A 93 0.70 11.57 7.78
N ARG A 94 1.56 11.62 6.76
CA ARG A 94 1.22 11.27 5.38
C ARG A 94 1.51 9.80 5.15
N THR A 95 0.83 9.19 4.17
CA THR A 95 1.01 7.76 3.88
C THR A 95 1.13 7.50 2.39
N THR A 96 1.70 6.35 2.03
CA THR A 96 1.86 5.89 0.64
C THR A 96 0.63 5.21 0.05
N ILE A 97 -0.52 5.23 0.74
CA ILE A 97 -1.74 4.49 0.35
C ILE A 97 -2.21 4.89 -1.06
N ASP A 98 -2.38 6.19 -1.32
CA ASP A 98 -2.89 6.67 -2.61
C ASP A 98 -1.92 6.34 -3.76
N PHE A 99 -0.62 6.48 -3.51
CA PHE A 99 0.41 6.08 -4.46
C PHE A 99 0.33 4.58 -4.78
N LEU A 100 0.18 3.72 -3.77
CA LEU A 100 0.04 2.27 -3.96
C LEU A 100 -1.20 1.91 -4.77
N VAL A 101 -2.33 2.60 -4.53
CA VAL A 101 -3.55 2.45 -5.33
C VAL A 101 -3.27 2.80 -6.80
N ASN A 102 -2.65 3.95 -7.07
CA ASN A 102 -2.32 4.37 -8.43
C ASN A 102 -1.38 3.37 -9.12
N VAL A 103 -0.35 2.87 -8.42
CA VAL A 103 0.56 1.85 -8.93
C VAL A 103 -0.19 0.58 -9.32
N MET A 104 -1.10 0.11 -8.46
CA MET A 104 -1.86 -1.12 -8.71
C MET A 104 -2.96 -0.95 -9.77
N GLU A 105 -3.41 0.27 -10.05
CA GLU A 105 -4.36 0.58 -11.13
C GLU A 105 -3.65 0.94 -12.45
N HIS A 106 -2.32 1.13 -12.44
CA HIS A 106 -1.55 1.48 -13.62
C HIS A 106 -1.52 0.34 -14.67
N PRO A 107 -1.70 0.64 -15.99
CA PRO A 107 -1.72 -0.38 -17.05
C PRO A 107 -0.47 -1.28 -17.09
N ILE A 108 0.71 -0.74 -16.78
CA ILE A 108 1.96 -1.52 -16.76
C ILE A 108 1.92 -2.57 -15.63
N PHE A 109 1.41 -2.21 -14.45
CA PHE A 109 1.26 -3.16 -13.34
C PHE A 109 0.18 -4.19 -13.66
N LEU A 110 -0.94 -3.81 -14.26
CA LEU A 110 -2.00 -4.72 -14.69
C LEU A 110 -1.49 -5.79 -15.65
N LYS A 111 -0.69 -5.40 -16.64
CA LYS A 111 -0.12 -6.27 -17.67
C LYS A 111 1.12 -7.05 -17.23
N ASN A 112 1.51 -6.96 -15.96
CA ASN A 112 2.70 -7.59 -15.41
C ASN A 112 4.01 -7.18 -16.13
N GLY A 113 4.08 -5.92 -16.58
CA GLY A 113 5.23 -5.34 -17.30
C GLY A 113 6.16 -4.50 -16.42
N SER A 114 5.92 -4.45 -15.11
CA SER A 114 6.74 -3.71 -14.15
C SER A 114 8.13 -4.33 -14.02
N HIS A 115 9.16 -3.50 -14.03
CA HIS A 115 10.56 -3.85 -13.75
C HIS A 115 11.12 -2.93 -12.66
N VAL A 116 12.33 -3.20 -12.19
CA VAL A 116 12.88 -2.50 -11.01
C VAL A 116 13.02 -0.97 -11.20
N GLU A 117 13.32 -0.51 -12.42
CA GLU A 117 13.46 0.91 -12.76
C GLU A 117 12.11 1.58 -13.12
N TRP A 118 11.06 0.79 -13.36
CA TRP A 118 9.77 1.32 -13.80
C TRP A 118 9.22 2.35 -12.82
N LEU A 119 9.33 2.08 -11.52
CA LEU A 119 8.77 2.95 -10.49
C LEU A 119 9.54 4.27 -10.37
N ASP A 120 10.85 4.26 -10.61
CA ASP A 120 11.66 5.48 -10.57
C ASP A 120 11.35 6.36 -11.78
N ASN A 121 11.24 5.76 -12.97
CA ASN A 121 10.84 6.47 -14.20
C ASN A 121 9.40 7.02 -14.11
N LEU A 122 8.52 6.36 -13.36
CA LEU A 122 7.14 6.78 -13.16
C LEU A 122 7.01 8.03 -12.26
N LYS A 123 7.96 8.24 -11.33
CA LYS A 123 7.97 9.44 -10.47
C LYS A 123 8.28 10.71 -11.25
N ASP A 124 9.02 10.57 -12.35
CA ASP A 124 9.39 11.68 -13.23
C ASP A 124 8.26 12.06 -14.20
N GLU A 125 7.17 11.28 -14.24
CA GLU A 125 5.96 11.63 -15.00
C GLU A 125 5.02 12.51 -14.16
N ASP A 126 4.97 13.81 -14.49
CA ASP A 126 4.20 14.87 -13.80
C ASP A 126 2.71 14.56 -13.50
N ASN A 127 2.11 13.57 -14.18
CA ASN A 127 0.69 13.23 -14.08
C ASN A 127 0.39 11.99 -13.21
N PHE A 128 1.38 11.36 -12.58
CA PHE A 128 1.14 10.13 -11.81
C PHE A 128 0.41 10.39 -10.49
N PHE A 129 0.70 11.52 -9.85
CA PHE A 129 -0.04 12.05 -8.71
C PHE A 129 -1.23 12.88 -9.22
N ASN A 130 -2.17 12.23 -9.93
CA ASN A 130 -3.42 12.91 -10.27
C ASN A 130 -4.07 13.40 -8.97
N LYS A 131 -3.98 14.71 -8.74
CA LYS A 131 -4.62 15.40 -7.61
C LYS A 131 -6.11 15.10 -7.71
N PRO A 132 -6.76 14.57 -6.67
CA PRO A 132 -8.21 14.60 -6.66
C PRO A 132 -8.63 16.06 -6.82
N ASP A 133 -9.54 16.33 -7.75
CA ASP A 133 -10.20 17.63 -7.86
C ASP A 133 -10.87 17.90 -6.50
N ILE A 134 -10.25 18.77 -5.70
CA ILE A 134 -10.90 19.36 -4.53
C ILE A 134 -11.93 20.34 -5.10
N LYS A 135 -13.16 19.86 -5.30
CA LYS A 135 -14.34 20.73 -5.39
C LYS A 135 -14.78 21.16 -4.00
#